data_AF-A0A7C6XLB0-F1
#
_entry.id   AF-A0A7C6XLB0-F1
#
_cell.length_a   1.000
_cell.length_b   1.000
_cell.length_c   1.000
_cell.angle_alpha   90.00
_cell.angle_beta   90.00
_cell.angle_gamma   90.00
#
_symmetry.space_group_name_H-M   'P 1'
#
loop_
_entity.id
_entity.type
_entity.pdbx_description
1 polymer ?
#
loop_
_entity_poly.entity_id
_entity_poly.type
_entity_poly.pdbx_seq_one_letter_code
_entity_poly.pdbx_strand_id
1 'polypeptide(L)'
;MSDTVTLNRTLKLPSLVIFGLAYLTPLIVLGIFGVIASQTNGASASAYLLALGAMLFTANSYGRMAAAYPVAGSAYTYVRKTIDGRIGFLVGWATMLDYLFLPMVIWLIGGSYLQAQFPAVPMAVWIIGFIILTTVLNVVGIKVADRVNLILMSFQILVIVFFVALSLA
;
A
#
# COMPACT_ATOMS: atom_id res chain seq x y z
N MET A 1 33.70 -10.08 -20.46
CA MET A 1 32.43 -10.79 -20.23
C MET A 1 31.68 -9.95 -19.21
N SER A 2 30.66 -9.19 -19.63
CA SER A 2 29.86 -8.39 -18.70
C SER A 2 28.86 -9.31 -18.04
N ASP A 3 29.06 -9.62 -16.77
CA ASP A 3 28.06 -10.29 -15.94
C ASP A 3 26.82 -9.40 -15.90
N THR A 4 25.81 -9.77 -16.69
CA THR A 4 24.51 -9.11 -16.64
C THR A 4 23.88 -9.44 -15.30
N VAL A 5 23.90 -8.47 -14.38
CA VAL A 5 23.21 -8.55 -13.09
C VAL A 5 21.73 -8.82 -13.38
N THR A 6 21.32 -10.07 -13.19
CA THR A 6 19.92 -10.50 -13.34
C THR A 6 19.30 -10.62 -11.96
N LEU A 7 18.09 -10.09 -11.81
CA LEU A 7 17.34 -10.21 -10.57
C LEU A 7 16.98 -11.69 -10.35
N ASN A 8 17.29 -12.21 -9.17
CA ASN A 8 16.88 -13.56 -8.79
C ASN A 8 15.35 -13.57 -8.60
N ARG A 9 14.62 -14.22 -9.52
CA ARG A 9 13.15 -14.26 -9.53
C ARG A 9 12.62 -15.22 -8.47
N THR A 10 12.67 -14.80 -7.21
CA THR A 10 12.32 -15.61 -6.04
C THR A 10 10.82 -15.68 -5.76
N LEU A 11 10.02 -14.72 -6.25
CA LEU A 11 8.58 -14.63 -6.00
C LEU A 11 7.75 -15.19 -7.15
N LYS A 12 6.88 -16.16 -6.86
CA LYS A 12 5.88 -16.70 -7.80
C LYS A 12 4.62 -15.82 -7.79
N LEU A 13 3.80 -15.90 -8.84
CA LEU A 13 2.57 -15.11 -9.00
C LEU A 13 1.65 -15.11 -7.76
N PRO A 14 1.34 -16.25 -7.11
CA PRO A 14 0.47 -16.25 -5.92
C PRO A 14 1.07 -15.45 -4.76
N SER A 15 2.38 -15.58 -4.54
CA SER A 15 3.10 -14.82 -3.51
C SER A 15 3.08 -13.32 -3.79
N LEU A 16 3.19 -12.92 -5.06
CA LEU A 16 3.09 -11.52 -5.50
C LEU A 16 1.68 -10.95 -5.30
N VAL A 17 0.63 -11.72 -5.61
CA VAL A 17 -0.76 -11.29 -5.39
C VAL A 17 -1.04 -11.12 -3.90
N ILE A 18 -0.66 -12.10 -3.09
CA ILE A 18 -0.79 -12.06 -1.63
C ILE A 18 -0.01 -10.86 -1.07
N PHE A 19 1.25 -10.66 -1.49
CA PHE A 19 2.03 -9.50 -1.08
C PHE A 19 1.36 -8.17 -1.45
N GLY A 20 0.80 -8.07 -2.67
CA GLY A 20 0.04 -6.89 -3.11
C GLY A 20 -1.21 -6.64 -2.27
N LEU A 21 -1.95 -7.68 -1.91
CA LEU A 21 -3.11 -7.57 -1.01
C LEU A 21 -2.71 -7.10 0.39
N ALA A 22 -1.59 -7.58 0.92
CA ALA A 22 -1.02 -7.11 2.19
C ALA A 22 -0.71 -5.62 2.15
N TYR A 23 -0.11 -5.18 1.04
CA TYR A 23 0.29 -3.80 0.82
C TYR A 23 -0.91 -2.84 0.80
N LEU A 24 -2.10 -3.30 0.40
CA LEU A 24 -3.32 -2.48 0.42
C LEU A 24 -3.85 -2.23 1.84
N THR A 25 -3.35 -2.93 2.86
CA THR A 25 -3.74 -2.76 4.27
C THR A 25 -5.28 -2.71 4.48
N PRO A 26 -6.04 -3.77 4.15
CA PRO A 26 -7.51 -3.75 4.16
C PRO A 26 -8.14 -3.31 5.49
N LEU A 27 -7.44 -3.54 6.60
CA LEU A 27 -7.92 -3.22 7.95
C LEU A 27 -8.07 -1.71 8.21
N ILE A 28 -7.38 -0.85 7.45
CA ILE A 28 -7.51 0.61 7.57
C ILE A 28 -8.95 1.05 7.28
N VAL A 29 -9.64 0.39 6.35
CA VAL A 29 -11.03 0.72 5.99
C VAL A 29 -11.95 0.59 7.19
N LEU A 30 -11.74 -0.42 8.07
CA LEU A 30 -12.59 -0.63 9.24
C LEU A 30 -12.54 0.55 10.23
N GLY A 31 -11.40 1.24 10.32
CA GLY A 31 -11.22 2.37 11.22
C GLY A 31 -11.82 3.69 10.71
N ILE A 32 -11.90 3.88 9.39
CA ILE A 32 -12.24 5.17 8.78
C ILE A 32 -13.63 5.14 8.12
N PHE A 33 -14.04 4.00 7.58
CA PHE A 33 -15.28 3.86 6.81
C PHE A 33 -16.51 4.30 7.59
N GLY A 34 -16.67 3.84 8.84
CA GLY A 34 -17.84 4.18 9.66
C GLY A 34 -17.98 5.68 9.92
N VAL A 35 -16.87 6.36 10.18
CA VAL A 35 -16.84 7.81 10.43
C VAL A 35 -17.15 8.60 9.15
N ILE A 36 -16.61 8.19 8.01
CA ILE A 36 -16.94 8.84 6.72
C ILE A 36 -18.40 8.55 6.35
N ALA A 37 -18.87 7.33 6.51
CA ALA A 37 -20.23 6.94 6.18
C ALA A 37 -21.27 7.73 7.00
N SER A 38 -21.02 7.95 8.29
CA SER A 38 -21.92 8.73 9.15
C SER A 38 -21.92 10.22 8.79
N GLN A 39 -20.77 10.80 8.44
CA GLN A 39 -20.68 12.20 7.99
C GLN A 39 -21.25 12.43 6.59
N THR A 40 -21.27 11.41 5.74
CA THR A 40 -21.68 11.50 4.32
C THR A 40 -23.06 10.91 4.04
N ASN A 41 -23.84 10.58 5.07
CA ASN A 41 -25.15 9.92 4.94
C ASN A 41 -25.09 8.66 4.04
N GLY A 42 -24.03 7.87 4.14
CA GLY A 42 -23.83 6.64 3.37
C GLY A 42 -23.23 6.81 1.96
N ALA A 43 -22.93 8.04 1.51
CA ALA A 43 -22.32 8.26 0.18
C ALA A 43 -20.89 7.71 0.06
N SER A 44 -20.23 7.37 1.16
CA SER A 44 -18.93 6.67 1.16
C SER A 44 -18.91 5.42 0.25
N ALA A 45 -19.97 4.61 0.27
CA ALA A 45 -20.03 3.36 -0.49
C ALA A 45 -19.99 3.62 -2.02
N SER A 46 -20.73 4.60 -2.52
CA SER A 46 -20.73 4.94 -3.94
C SER A 46 -19.39 5.55 -4.38
N ALA A 47 -18.73 6.33 -3.51
CA ALA A 47 -17.39 6.83 -3.76
C ALA A 47 -16.37 5.67 -3.91
N TYR A 48 -16.44 4.65 -3.06
CA TYR A 48 -15.59 3.45 -3.19
C TYR A 48 -15.88 2.67 -4.48
N LEU A 49 -17.14 2.55 -4.91
CA LEU A 49 -17.48 1.91 -6.18
C LEU A 49 -16.91 2.67 -7.39
N LEU A 50 -16.99 4.01 -7.37
CA LEU A 50 -16.42 4.83 -8.43
C LEU A 50 -14.89 4.74 -8.45
N ALA A 51 -14.25 4.77 -7.28
CA ALA A 51 -12.81 4.56 -7.14
C ALA A 51 -12.38 3.17 -7.65
N LEU A 52 -13.15 2.13 -7.33
CA LEU A 52 -12.92 0.76 -7.84
C LEU A 52 -12.92 0.73 -9.36
N GLY A 53 -13.90 1.38 -10.00
CA GLY A 53 -13.95 1.49 -11.46
C GLY A 53 -12.66 2.09 -12.05
N ALA A 54 -12.21 3.23 -11.50
CA ALA A 54 -10.96 3.87 -11.94
C ALA A 54 -9.71 2.98 -11.69
N MET A 55 -9.67 2.28 -10.55
CA MET A 55 -8.59 1.36 -10.23
C MET A 55 -8.54 0.15 -11.17
N LEU A 56 -9.69 -0.36 -11.64
CA LEU A 56 -9.72 -1.47 -12.61
C LEU A 56 -9.12 -1.06 -13.96
N PHE A 57 -9.41 0.15 -14.46
CA PHE A 57 -8.76 0.67 -15.66
C PHE A 57 -7.24 0.78 -15.48
N THR A 58 -6.81 1.28 -14.33
CA THR A 58 -5.39 1.40 -13.98
C THR A 58 -4.72 0.03 -13.94
N ALA A 59 -5.32 -0.94 -13.24
CA ALA A 59 -4.81 -2.31 -13.13
C ALA A 59 -4.69 -2.99 -14.50
N ASN A 60 -5.69 -2.86 -15.36
CA ASN A 60 -5.65 -3.42 -16.71
C ASN A 60 -4.53 -2.80 -17.57
N SER A 61 -4.37 -1.48 -17.50
CA SER A 61 -3.29 -0.78 -18.20
C SER A 61 -1.90 -1.24 -17.73
N TYR A 62 -1.69 -1.31 -16.41
CA TYR A 62 -0.43 -1.78 -15.83
C TYR A 62 -0.16 -3.25 -16.14
N GLY A 63 -1.19 -4.11 -16.12
CA GLY A 63 -1.05 -5.53 -16.45
C GLY A 63 -0.57 -5.76 -17.87
N ARG A 64 -1.15 -5.04 -18.85
CA ARG A 64 -0.70 -5.10 -20.26
C ARG A 64 0.73 -4.61 -20.43
N MET A 65 1.08 -3.52 -19.77
CA MET A 65 2.42 -2.92 -19.83
C MET A 65 3.48 -3.78 -19.15
N ALA A 66 3.15 -4.45 -18.03
CA ALA A 66 4.04 -5.38 -17.36
C ALA A 66 4.38 -6.60 -18.23
N ALA A 67 3.42 -7.09 -19.02
CA ALA A 67 3.64 -8.16 -19.98
C ALA A 67 4.48 -7.69 -21.19
N ALA A 68 4.22 -6.48 -21.71
CA ALA A 68 4.95 -5.92 -22.84
C ALA A 68 6.40 -5.52 -22.50
N TYR A 69 6.64 -5.05 -21.28
CA TYR A 69 7.95 -4.59 -20.82
C TYR A 69 8.34 -5.30 -19.52
N PRO A 70 8.82 -6.56 -19.59
CA PRO A 70 9.15 -7.40 -18.42
C PRO A 70 10.51 -7.02 -17.82
N VAL A 71 10.70 -5.74 -17.53
CA VAL A 71 11.92 -5.16 -16.97
C VAL A 71 11.59 -4.43 -15.67
N ALA A 72 12.55 -4.40 -14.75
CA ALA A 72 12.40 -3.62 -13.52
C ALA A 72 12.31 -2.12 -13.85
N GLY A 73 11.38 -1.41 -13.21
CA GLY A 73 11.24 0.04 -13.33
C GLY A 73 9.80 0.58 -13.36
N SER A 74 8.78 -0.29 -13.31
CA SER A 74 7.38 0.10 -13.07
C SER A 74 6.89 1.19 -14.06
N ALA A 75 5.99 2.07 -13.60
CA ALA A 75 5.36 3.15 -14.36
C ALA A 75 6.36 4.06 -15.12
N TYR A 76 7.52 4.35 -14.52
CA TYR A 76 8.59 5.11 -15.17
C TYR A 76 9.01 4.45 -16.48
N THR A 77 9.29 3.14 -16.46
CA THR A 77 9.75 2.41 -17.65
C THR A 77 8.65 2.28 -18.68
N TYR A 78 7.40 2.10 -18.23
CA TYR A 78 6.24 2.01 -19.12
C TYR A 78 6.10 3.28 -19.95
N VAL A 79 6.06 4.44 -19.31
CA VAL A 79 5.86 5.74 -19.98
C VAL A 79 7.09 6.15 -20.79
N ARG A 80 8.29 5.91 -20.26
CA ARG A 80 9.54 6.20 -20.99
C ARG A 80 9.65 5.41 -22.29
N LYS A 81 9.11 4.19 -22.36
CA LYS A 81 9.18 3.34 -23.55
C LYS A 81 8.03 3.53 -24.54
N THR A 82 6.86 4.00 -24.09
CA THR A 82 5.68 4.16 -24.98
C THR A 82 5.33 5.59 -25.35
N ILE A 83 5.73 6.57 -24.54
CA ILE A 83 5.35 7.97 -24.76
C ILE A 83 6.60 8.81 -25.04
N ASP A 84 7.35 9.16 -24.00
CA ASP A 84 8.54 10.00 -24.12
C ASP A 84 9.42 9.91 -22.87
N GLY A 85 10.72 10.15 -23.03
CA GLY A 85 11.69 10.12 -21.94
C GLY A 85 11.49 11.20 -20.86
N ARG A 86 11.03 12.40 -21.24
CA ARG A 86 10.80 13.52 -20.30
C ARG A 86 9.56 13.27 -19.44
N ILE A 87 8.49 12.76 -20.07
CA ILE A 87 7.27 12.38 -19.34
C ILE A 87 7.56 11.17 -18.44
N GLY A 88 8.35 10.21 -18.93
CA GLY A 88 8.85 9.11 -18.11
C GLY A 88 9.56 9.61 -16.86
N PHE A 89 10.47 10.58 -16.98
CA PHE A 89 11.15 11.20 -15.85
C PHE A 89 10.20 11.83 -14.83
N LEU A 90 9.20 12.59 -15.29
CA LEU A 90 8.19 13.16 -14.39
C LEU A 90 7.39 12.09 -13.64
N VAL A 91 7.01 11.01 -14.34
CA VAL A 91 6.31 9.87 -13.72
C VAL A 91 7.19 9.20 -12.67
N GLY A 92 8.49 9.02 -12.94
CA GLY A 92 9.44 8.50 -11.95
C GLY A 92 9.52 9.36 -10.70
N TRP A 93 9.57 10.69 -10.86
CA TRP A 93 9.52 11.63 -9.74
C TRP A 93 8.21 11.55 -8.95
N ALA A 94 7.06 11.50 -9.64
CA ALA A 94 5.77 11.35 -9.00
C ALA A 94 5.68 10.05 -8.19
N THR A 95 6.20 8.94 -8.72
CA THR A 95 6.26 7.66 -8.00
C THR A 95 7.20 7.72 -6.79
N MET A 96 8.35 8.40 -6.86
CA MET A 96 9.21 8.57 -5.69
C MET A 96 8.55 9.41 -4.60
N LEU A 97 7.86 10.48 -4.98
CA LEU A 97 7.10 11.31 -4.05
C LEU A 97 5.97 10.53 -3.40
N ASP A 98 5.25 9.71 -4.16
CA ASP A 98 4.21 8.81 -3.61
C ASP A 98 4.78 7.87 -2.53
N TYR A 99 5.93 7.24 -2.80
CA TYR A 99 6.62 6.42 -1.80
C TYR A 99 7.09 7.19 -0.57
N LEU A 100 7.34 8.50 -0.68
CA LEU A 100 7.68 9.34 0.45
C LEU A 100 6.44 9.73 1.26
N PHE A 101 5.33 10.06 0.59
CA PHE A 101 4.10 10.52 1.24
C PHE A 101 3.32 9.39 1.93
N LEU A 102 3.27 8.19 1.36
CA LEU A 102 2.57 7.04 1.93
C LEU A 102 2.94 6.75 3.40
N PRO A 103 4.22 6.55 3.77
CA PRO A 103 4.57 6.29 5.16
C PRO A 103 4.22 7.46 6.09
N MET A 104 4.35 8.71 5.62
CA MET A 104 3.99 9.89 6.41
C MET A 104 2.50 9.91 6.78
N VAL A 105 1.63 9.57 5.83
CA VAL A 105 0.18 9.46 6.09
C VAL A 105 -0.08 8.34 7.11
N ILE A 106 0.58 7.19 6.98
CA ILE A 106 0.42 6.06 7.90
C ILE A 106 0.89 6.43 9.32
N TRP A 107 2.02 7.12 9.47
CA TRP A 107 2.51 7.60 10.76
C TRP A 107 1.55 8.60 11.40
N LEU A 108 0.97 9.49 10.60
CA LEU A 108 0.00 10.47 11.06
C LEU A 108 -1.28 9.79 11.55
N ILE A 109 -1.81 8.83 10.79
CA ILE A 109 -3.00 8.06 11.18
C ILE A 109 -2.72 7.23 12.44
N GLY A 110 -1.62 6.47 12.47
CA GLY A 110 -1.24 5.68 13.63
C GLY A 110 -1.02 6.54 14.88
N GLY A 111 -0.36 7.69 14.71
CA GLY A 111 -0.13 8.66 15.77
C GLY A 111 -1.42 9.29 16.29
N SER A 112 -2.37 9.62 15.41
CA SER A 112 -3.65 10.20 15.83
C SER A 112 -4.50 9.20 16.62
N TYR A 113 -4.51 7.92 16.22
CA TYR A 113 -5.17 6.87 16.99
C TYR A 113 -4.56 6.70 18.37
N LEU A 114 -3.22 6.67 18.49
CA LEU A 114 -2.55 6.53 19.79
C LEU A 114 -2.71 7.78 20.66
N GLN A 115 -2.65 8.97 20.09
CA GLN A 115 -2.89 10.21 20.82
C GLN A 115 -4.33 10.29 21.36
N ALA A 116 -5.31 9.81 20.60
CA ALA A 116 -6.70 9.74 21.06
C ALA A 116 -6.88 8.82 22.28
N GLN A 117 -6.08 7.75 22.38
CA GLN A 117 -6.10 6.84 23.54
C GLN A 117 -5.19 7.31 24.69
N PHE A 118 -4.12 8.03 24.39
CA PHE A 118 -3.16 8.56 25.35
C PHE A 118 -2.98 10.08 25.17
N PRO A 119 -3.97 10.91 25.60
CA PRO A 119 -3.96 12.35 25.33
C PRO A 119 -2.81 13.11 25.99
N ALA A 120 -2.21 12.53 27.05
CA ALA A 120 -1.08 13.11 27.77
C ALA A 120 0.23 13.09 26.95
N VAL A 121 0.33 12.25 25.92
CA VAL A 121 1.54 12.13 25.10
C VAL A 121 1.41 13.01 23.85
N PRO A 122 2.35 13.95 23.60
CA PRO A 122 2.30 14.80 22.42
C PRO A 122 2.39 14.00 21.10
N MET A 123 1.66 14.43 20.08
CA MET A 123 1.66 13.82 18.74
C MET A 123 3.06 13.60 18.15
N ALA A 124 3.98 14.56 18.37
CA ALA A 124 5.35 14.48 17.87
C ALA A 124 6.09 13.23 18.37
N VAL A 125 5.84 12.79 19.61
CA VAL A 125 6.45 11.59 20.18
C VAL A 125 6.00 10.34 19.43
N TRP A 126 4.71 10.24 19.10
CA TRP A 126 4.18 9.13 18.32
C TRP A 126 4.76 9.11 16.90
N ILE A 127 4.78 10.25 16.21
CA ILE A 127 5.30 10.35 14.84
C ILE A 127 6.79 9.97 14.82
N ILE A 128 7.61 10.55 15.70
CA ILE A 128 9.05 10.24 15.78
C ILE A 128 9.25 8.76 16.13
N GLY A 129 8.46 8.20 17.05
CA GLY A 129 8.49 6.79 17.39
C GLY A 129 8.22 5.88 16.19
N PHE A 130 7.18 6.18 15.38
CA PHE A 130 6.89 5.44 14.17
C PHE A 130 8.00 5.56 13.12
N ILE A 131 8.58 6.74 12.93
CA ILE A 131 9.72 6.94 12.03
C ILE A 131 10.88 6.03 12.45
N ILE A 132 11.32 6.12 13.70
CA ILE A 132 12.44 5.33 14.22
C ILE A 132 12.15 3.83 14.07
N LEU A 133 10.98 3.37 14.51
CA LEU A 133 10.60 1.96 14.45
C LEU A 133 10.61 1.44 13.01
N THR A 134 9.94 2.14 12.09
CA THR A 134 9.85 1.70 10.69
C THR A 134 11.19 1.81 9.98
N THR A 135 12.02 2.81 10.26
CA THR A 135 13.40 2.90 9.74
C THR A 135 14.24 1.73 10.22
N VAL A 136 14.21 1.40 11.52
CA VAL A 136 14.97 0.25 12.06
C VAL A 136 14.52 -1.06 11.39
N LEU A 137 13.21 -1.28 11.27
CA LEU A 137 12.68 -2.48 10.60
C LEU A 137 13.11 -2.56 9.12
N ASN A 138 13.12 -1.42 8.42
CA ASN A 138 13.60 -1.35 7.04
C ASN A 138 15.10 -1.67 6.90
N VAL A 139 15.92 -1.30 7.89
CA VAL A 139 17.38 -1.56 7.89
C VAL A 139 17.71 -3.00 8.30
N VAL A 140 17.02 -3.56 9.30
CA VAL A 140 17.31 -4.90 9.86
C VAL A 140 16.93 -6.05 8.91
N GLY A 141 16.02 -5.81 7.95
CA GLY A 141 15.96 -6.60 6.71
C GLY A 141 14.63 -7.25 6.38
N ILE A 142 14.28 -7.16 5.10
CA ILE A 142 13.03 -7.59 4.44
C ILE A 142 12.66 -9.07 4.71
N LYS A 143 13.61 -9.96 5.00
CA LYS A 143 13.32 -11.39 5.20
C LYS A 143 12.46 -11.67 6.43
N VAL A 144 12.59 -10.88 7.49
CA VAL A 144 11.73 -10.99 8.67
C VAL A 144 10.38 -10.32 8.40
N ALA A 145 10.39 -9.17 7.73
CA ALA A 145 9.18 -8.44 7.35
C ALA A 145 8.24 -9.29 6.49
N ASP A 146 8.76 -10.04 5.52
CA ASP A 146 7.94 -10.85 4.60
C ASP A 146 7.15 -11.96 5.33
N ARG A 147 7.79 -12.69 6.27
CA ARG A 147 7.10 -13.71 7.08
C ARG A 147 6.05 -13.11 8.01
N VAL A 148 6.37 -11.99 8.64
CA VAL A 148 5.43 -11.26 9.52
C VAL A 148 4.23 -10.76 8.71
N ASN A 149 4.46 -10.26 7.49
CA ASN A 149 3.40 -9.75 6.63
C ASN A 149 2.38 -10.83 6.25
N LEU A 150 2.84 -12.07 6.00
CA LEU A 150 1.95 -13.20 5.73
C LEU A 150 1.05 -13.51 6.94
N ILE A 151 1.62 -13.59 8.14
CA ILE A 151 0.84 -13.83 9.38
C ILE A 151 -0.17 -12.70 9.63
N LEU A 152 0.27 -11.45 9.53
CA LEU A 152 -0.59 -10.29 9.73
C LEU A 152 -1.74 -10.26 8.73
N MET A 153 -1.48 -10.58 7.47
CA MET A 153 -2.50 -10.62 6.44
C MET A 153 -3.51 -11.76 6.65
N SER A 154 -3.06 -12.96 7.06
CA SER A 154 -3.98 -14.03 7.44
C SER A 154 -4.90 -13.60 8.59
N PHE A 155 -4.35 -12.91 9.60
CA PHE A 155 -5.14 -12.35 10.69
C PHE A 155 -6.13 -11.27 10.21
N GLN A 156 -5.70 -10.36 9.34
CA GLN A 156 -6.56 -9.32 8.76
C GLN A 156 -7.75 -9.91 8.01
N ILE A 157 -7.52 -10.93 7.17
CA ILE A 157 -8.59 -11.62 6.45
C ILE A 157 -9.58 -12.24 7.43
N LEU A 158 -9.10 -12.89 8.49
CA LEU A 158 -9.95 -13.46 9.53
C LEU A 158 -10.83 -12.40 10.20
N VAL A 159 -10.27 -11.25 10.57
CA VAL A 159 -11.02 -10.12 11.16
C VAL A 159 -12.12 -9.63 10.20
N ILE A 160 -11.82 -9.52 8.91
CA ILE A 160 -12.81 -9.11 7.90
C ILE A 160 -13.93 -10.13 7.79
N VAL A 161 -13.61 -11.43 7.72
CA VAL A 161 -14.63 -12.50 7.65
C VAL A 161 -15.54 -12.46 8.88
N PHE A 162 -14.97 -12.31 10.08
CA PHE A 162 -15.74 -12.21 11.30
C PHE A 162 -16.63 -10.97 11.34
N PHE A 163 -16.09 -9.82 10.92
CA PHE A 163 -16.86 -8.57 10.82
C PHE A 163 -18.06 -8.72 9.87
N VAL A 164 -17.86 -9.31 8.69
CA VAL A 164 -18.94 -9.56 7.72
C VAL A 164 -19.97 -10.52 8.30
N ALA A 165 -19.54 -11.62 8.93
CA ALA A 165 -20.44 -12.59 9.53
C ALA A 165 -21.32 -11.96 10.64
N LEU A 166 -20.73 -11.16 11.52
CA LEU A 166 -21.48 -10.43 12.56
C LEU A 166 -22.38 -9.34 11.99
N SER A 167 -22.00 -8.70 10.88
CA SER A 167 -22.81 -7.65 10.26
C SER A 167 -24.08 -8.16 9.57
N LEU A 168 -24.10 -9.44 9.20
CA LEU A 168 -25.21 -10.11 8.53
C LEU A 168 -26.12 -10.89 9.49
N ALA A 169 -25.70 -11.04 10.75
CA ALA A 169 -26.43 -11.72 11.83
C ALA A 169 -27.30 -10.73 12.61
#